data_AF-A0A935LC13-F1
#
_entry.id   AF-A0A935LC13-F1
#
_cell.length_a   1.000
_cell.length_b   1.000
_cell.length_c   1.000
_cell.angle_alpha   90.00
_cell.angle_beta   90.00
_cell.angle_gamma   90.00
#
_symmetry.space_group_name_H-M   'P 1'
#
loop_
_entity.id
_entity.type
_entity.pdbx_description
1 polymer ?
#
loop_
_entity_poly.entity_id
_entity_poly.type
_entity_poly.pdbx_seq_one_letter_code
_entity_poly.pdbx_strand_id
1 'polypeptide(L)' 'MASPDKKAFLLRIDPGVWAEIERLAQSELRSVNGQIEYLLRDALERRGIRPAARKKPRGA' A
#
# COMPACT_ATOMS: atom_id res chain seq x y z
N MET A 1 -11.89 10.85 4.66
CA MET A 1 -10.92 11.70 5.39
C MET A 1 -9.52 11.26 5.02
N ALA A 2 -8.67 12.18 4.55
CA ALA A 2 -7.27 11.86 4.25
C ALA A 2 -6.59 11.41 5.55
N SER A 3 -5.93 10.24 5.53
CA SER A 3 -5.10 9.82 6.66
C SER A 3 -3.95 10.83 6.76
N PRO A 4 -3.80 11.59 7.87
CA PRO A 4 -2.75 12.60 8.05
C PRO A 4 -1.34 12.02 7.82
N ASP A 5 -1.27 10.72 7.98
CA ASP A 5 -0.11 9.88 7.83
C ASP A 5 -0.11 9.08 6.51
N LYS A 6 -0.65 9.54 5.38
CA LYS A 6 -0.45 8.80 4.11
C LYS A 6 -0.04 9.75 3.01
N LYS A 7 1.06 9.41 2.33
CA LYS A 7 1.48 10.14 1.14
C LYS A 7 0.53 9.77 0.01
N ALA A 8 -0.30 10.72 -0.42
CA ALA A 8 -1.04 10.61 -1.67
C ALA A 8 -0.07 10.87 -2.83
N PHE A 9 -0.04 9.96 -3.80
CA PHE A 9 0.77 10.12 -5.02
C PHE A 9 0.01 9.55 -6.21
N LEU A 10 0.22 10.16 -7.38
CA LEU A 10 -0.32 9.62 -8.63
C LEU A 10 0.59 8.50 -9.11
N LEU A 11 0.04 7.29 -9.19
CA LEU A 11 0.74 6.11 -9.69
C LEU A 11 0.42 5.93 -11.18
N ARG A 12 1.46 5.88 -12.02
CA ARG A 12 1.32 5.39 -13.39
C ARG A 12 1.52 3.89 -13.35
N ILE A 13 0.49 3.14 -13.71
CA ILE A 13 0.47 1.67 -13.67
C ILE A 13 -0.15 1.14 -14.95
N ASP A 14 0.34 -0.02 -15.39
CA ASP A 14 -0.28 -0.76 -16.49
C ASP A 14 -1.73 -1.14 -16.14
N PRO A 15 -2.70 -0.97 -17.05
CA PRO A 15 -4.11 -1.27 -16.77
C PRO A 15 -4.37 -2.75 -16.44
N GLY A 16 -3.63 -3.68 -17.04
CA GLY A 16 -3.77 -5.11 -16.76
C GLY A 16 -3.29 -5.45 -15.35
N VAL A 17 -2.17 -4.86 -14.92
CA VAL A 17 -1.69 -4.99 -13.53
C VAL A 17 -2.70 -4.41 -12.54
N TRP A 18 -3.31 -3.26 -12.86
CA TRP A 18 -4.33 -2.66 -12.01
C TRP A 18 -5.54 -3.60 -11.82
N ALA A 19 -6.05 -4.19 -12.90
CA ALA A 19 -7.19 -5.10 -12.85
C ALA A 19 -6.92 -6.33 -11.96
N GLU A 20 -5.71 -6.92 -12.03
CA GLU A 20 -5.36 -8.04 -11.16
C GLU A 20 -5.21 -7.64 -9.69
N ILE A 21 -4.71 -6.43 -9.41
CA ILE A 21 -4.65 -5.91 -8.04
C ILE A 21 -6.06 -5.70 -7.48
N GLU A 22 -6.99 -5.15 -8.28
CA GLU A 22 -8.40 -5.00 -7.87
C GLU A 22 -9.05 -6.33 -7.57
N ARG A 23 -8.88 -7.33 -8.45
CA ARG A 23 -9.41 -8.68 -8.26
C ARG A 23 -8.84 -9.34 -7.01
N LEU A 24 -7.53 -9.21 -6.78
CA LEU A 24 -6.87 -9.76 -5.58
C LEU A 24 -7.39 -9.06 -4.31
N ALA A 25 -7.47 -7.74 -4.31
CA ALA A 25 -7.98 -6.96 -3.19
C ALA A 25 -9.41 -7.38 -2.82
N GLN A 26 -10.27 -7.58 -3.82
CA GLN A 26 -11.64 -8.06 -3.61
C GLN A 26 -11.66 -9.48 -3.02
N SER A 27 -10.81 -10.38 -3.49
CA SER A 27 -10.72 -11.75 -2.96
C SER A 27 -10.25 -11.81 -1.51
N GLU A 28 -9.42 -10.84 -1.08
CA GLU A 28 -8.91 -10.73 0.29
C GLU A 28 -9.75 -9.79 1.18
N LEU A 29 -10.91 -9.30 0.69
CA LEU A 29 -11.77 -8.34 1.39
C LEU A 29 -11.02 -7.09 1.87
N ARG A 30 -10.11 -6.59 1.03
CA ARG A 30 -9.26 -5.43 1.31
C ARG A 30 -9.55 -4.30 0.33
N SER A 31 -9.40 -3.05 0.78
CA SER A 31 -9.34 -1.92 -0.15
C SER A 31 -8.15 -2.06 -1.10
N VAL A 32 -8.30 -1.61 -2.35
CA VAL A 32 -7.22 -1.62 -3.36
C VAL A 32 -5.95 -0.94 -2.86
N ASN A 33 -6.06 0.25 -2.24
CA ASN A 33 -4.91 0.95 -1.66
C ASN A 33 -4.23 0.15 -0.53
N GLY A 34 -5.02 -0.57 0.27
CA GLY A 34 -4.48 -1.47 1.28
C GLY A 34 -3.75 -2.67 0.68
N GLN A 35 -4.22 -3.17 -0.46
CA GLN A 35 -3.58 -4.28 -1.16
C GLN A 35 -2.25 -3.86 -1.77
N ILE A 36 -2.22 -2.67 -2.39
CA ILE A 36 -0.98 -2.07 -2.91
C ILE A 36 0.05 -1.93 -1.79
N GLU A 37 -0.33 -1.35 -0.64
CA GLU A 37 0.56 -1.21 0.52
C GLU A 37 1.10 -2.56 1.02
N TYR A 38 0.24 -3.59 1.09
CA TYR A 38 0.64 -4.94 1.49
C TYR A 38 1.66 -5.54 0.52
N LEU A 39 1.36 -5.53 -0.79
CA LEU A 39 2.25 -6.06 -1.83
C LEU A 39 3.60 -5.35 -1.85
N LEU A 40 3.61 -4.01 -1.70
CA LEU A 40 4.85 -3.24 -1.64
C LEU A 40 5.69 -3.60 -0.41
N ARG A 41 5.06 -3.79 0.76
CA ARG A 41 5.77 -4.20 1.97
C ARG A 41 6.35 -5.60 1.83
N ASP A 42 5.57 -6.55 1.33
CA ASP A 42 6.03 -7.92 1.06
C ASP A 42 7.21 -7.92 0.08
N ALA A 43 7.12 -7.17 -1.02
CA ALA A 43 8.19 -7.04 -2.00
C ALA A 43 9.49 -6.44 -1.42
N LEU A 44 9.38 -5.48 -0.49
CA LEU A 44 10.53 -4.91 0.22
C LEU A 44 11.12 -5.91 1.22
N GLU A 45 10.29 -6.60 1.98
CA GLU A 45 10.70 -7.60 2.96
C GLU A 45 11.44 -8.77 2.32
N ARG A 46 10.97 -9.26 1.17
CA ARG A 46 11.66 -10.28 0.36
C ARG A 46 13.06 -9.85 -0.10
N ARG A 47 13.32 -8.53 -0.14
CA ARG A 47 14.64 -7.94 -0.45
C ARG A 47 15.46 -7.62 0.80
N GLY A 48 14.97 -8.01 1.99
CA GLY A 48 15.60 -7.70 3.28
C GLY A 48 15.39 -6.25 3.74
N ILE A 49 14.52 -5.48 3.08
CA ILE A 49 14.28 -4.07 3.39
C ILE A 49 13.06 -3.98 4.31
N ARG A 50 13.27 -3.56 5.55
CA ARG A 50 12.18 -3.30 6.50
C ARG A 50 11.93 -1.80 6.64
N PRO A 51 10.77 -1.27 6.20
CA PRO A 51 10.42 0.13 6.42
C PRO A 51 10.44 0.43 7.92
N ALA A 52 11.15 1.49 8.32
CA ALA A 52 11.17 1.89 9.73
C ALA A 52 9.74 2.07 10.26
N ALA A 53 9.48 1.59 11.47
CA ALA A 53 8.20 1.80 12.13
C ALA A 53 7.90 3.30 12.14
N ARG A 54 6.74 3.68 11.60
CA ARG A 54 6.35 5.08 11.51
C ARG A 54 6.35 5.66 12.93
N LYS A 55 7.18 6.67 13.20
CA LYS A 55 7.10 7.41 14.46
C LYS A 55 5.72 8.04 14.50
N LYS A 56 4.88 7.59 15.44
CA LYS A 56 3.58 8.21 15.72
C LYS A 56 3.85 9.71 15.95
N PRO A 57 3.13 10.65 15.31
CA PRO A 57 3.27 12.06 15.64
C PRO A 57 2.99 12.19 17.14
N ARG A 58 3.99 12.66 17.90
CA ARG A 58 3.78 13.01 19.30
C ARG A 58 2.93 14.29 19.29
N GLY A 59 1.65 14.14 19.62
CA GLY A 59 0.72 15.24 19.83
C GLY A 59 -0.08 15.63 18.58
N ALA A 60 -1.37 15.33 18.62
CA ALA A 60 -2.43 16.20 18.12
C ALA A 60 -3.44 16.32 19.27
#